data_AF-A0A6G4WSP7-F1
#
_entry.id   AF-A0A6G4WSP7-F1
#
_cell.length_a   1.000
_cell.length_b   1.000
_cell.length_c   1.000
_cell.angle_alpha   90.00
_cell.angle_beta   90.00
_cell.angle_gamma   90.00
#
_symmetry.space_group_name_H-M   'P 1'
#
loop_
_entity.id
_entity.type
_entity.pdbx_description
1 polymer ?
#
loop_
_entity_poly.entity_id
_entity_poly.type
_entity_poly.pdbx_seq_one_letter_code
_entity_poly.pdbx_strand_id
1 'polypeptide(L)' 'MTAFEFDPDDLDEADLDVLADMSDEDLAELFEDPGPDDPLAGYARPATRAPYELAPYRAVDDLRPL' A
#
# COMPACT_ATOMS: atom_id res chain seq x y z
N MET A 1 3.69 9.46 -19.94
CA MET A 1 3.48 9.78 -18.52
C MET A 1 4.74 9.39 -17.81
N THR A 2 5.50 10.36 -17.31
CA THR A 2 6.69 10.11 -16.48
C THR A 2 6.20 9.69 -15.10
N ALA A 3 6.65 8.53 -14.61
CA ALA A 3 6.37 8.13 -13.24
C ALA A 3 7.05 9.13 -12.31
N PHE A 4 6.32 9.60 -11.29
CA PHE A 4 6.93 10.35 -10.20
C PHE A 4 7.72 9.33 -9.37
N GLU A 5 9.06 9.43 -9.41
CA GLU A 5 9.97 8.63 -8.58
C GLU A 5 10.37 9.51 -7.40
N PHE A 6 9.93 9.13 -6.20
CA PHE A 6 10.29 9.82 -4.97
C PHE A 6 11.56 9.19 -4.40
N ASP A 7 12.65 9.96 -4.33
CA ASP A 7 13.91 9.56 -3.70
C ASP A 7 13.99 10.18 -2.29
N PRO A 8 14.10 9.38 -1.21
CA PRO A 8 14.27 9.93 0.14
C PRO A 8 15.58 10.70 0.31
N ASP A 9 16.58 10.48 -0.53
CA ASP A 9 17.86 11.20 -0.49
C ASP A 9 17.80 12.60 -1.13
N ASP A 10 16.67 12.95 -1.79
CA ASP A 10 16.44 14.29 -2.36
C ASP A 10 15.96 15.33 -1.32
N LEU A 11 15.62 14.90 -0.10
CA LEU A 11 15.19 15.80 0.99
C LEU A 11 16.40 16.44 1.68
N ASP A 12 16.38 17.77 1.79
CA ASP A 12 17.40 18.50 2.54
C ASP A 12 17.01 18.69 4.03
N GLU A 13 17.94 19.22 4.83
CA GLU A 13 17.73 19.42 6.27
C GLU A 13 16.55 20.37 6.57
N ALA A 14 16.29 21.34 5.69
CA ALA A 14 15.17 22.28 5.88
C ALA A 14 13.83 21.60 5.57
N ASP A 15 13.80 20.72 4.57
CA ASP A 15 12.61 19.90 4.27
C ASP A 15 12.26 18.98 5.46
N LEU A 16 13.28 18.38 6.09
CA LEU A 16 13.10 17.54 7.27
C LEU A 16 12.63 18.33 8.50
N ASP A 17 13.15 19.54 8.71
CA ASP A 17 12.71 20.43 9.80
C ASP A 17 11.24 20.82 9.67
N VAL A 18 10.77 21.08 8.45
CA VAL A 18 9.35 21.37 8.18
C VAL A 18 8.47 20.18 8.54
N LEU A 19 8.87 18.96 8.14
CA LEU A 19 8.13 17.74 8.47
C LEU A 19 8.11 17.47 9.98
N ALA A 20 9.17 17.84 10.70
CA ALA A 20 9.26 17.68 12.15
C ALA A 20 8.42 18.69 12.95
N ASP A 21 8.15 19.88 12.39
CA ASP A 21 7.33 20.92 13.01
C ASP A 21 5.82 20.75 12.72
N MET A 22 5.45 19.89 11.78
CA MET A 22 4.06 19.57 11.47
C MET A 22 3.36 18.89 12.66
N SER A 23 2.10 19.26 12.90
CA SER A 23 1.29 18.58 13.90
C SER A 23 0.84 17.21 13.40
N ASP A 24 0.52 16.30 14.34
CA ASP A 24 -0.04 14.99 14.00
C ASP A 24 -1.34 15.10 13.18
N GLU A 25 -2.10 16.19 13.35
CA GLU A 25 -3.32 16.48 12.58
C GLU A 25 -2.99 16.89 11.14
N ASP A 26 -2.00 17.76 10.93
CA ASP A 26 -1.53 18.17 9.60
C ASP A 26 -0.90 16.98 8.84
N LEU A 27 -0.19 16.11 9.55
CA LEU A 27 0.33 14.86 8.97
C LEU A 27 -0.81 13.92 8.59
N ALA A 28 -1.83 13.77 9.44
CA ALA A 28 -2.98 12.94 9.12
C ALA A 28 -3.71 13.43 7.86
N GLU A 29 -3.97 14.74 7.73
CA GLU A 29 -4.62 15.35 6.56
C GLU A 29 -3.80 15.13 5.28
N LEU A 30 -2.46 15.20 5.35
CA LEU A 30 -1.57 14.93 4.21
C LEU A 30 -1.70 13.49 3.68
N PHE A 31 -2.02 12.53 4.55
CA PHE A 31 -2.20 11.12 4.21
C PHE A 31 -3.68 10.71 4.08
N GLU A 32 -4.64 11.60 4.33
CA GLU A 32 -6.09 11.32 4.33
C GLU A 32 -6.73 11.34 2.91
N ASP A 33 -5.93 11.29 1.84
CA ASP A 33 -6.46 11.00 0.50
C ASP A 33 -6.03 9.61 0.00
N PRO A 34 -6.65 8.52 0.48
CA PRO A 34 -6.87 7.38 -0.37
C PRO A 34 -8.00 7.76 -1.32
N GLY A 35 -7.66 8.29 -2.50
CA GLY A 35 -8.64 8.54 -3.56
C GLY A 35 -9.60 7.35 -3.75
N PRO A 36 -10.79 7.56 -4.34
CA PRO A 36 -11.99 6.73 -4.17
C PRO A 36 -11.91 5.24 -4.57
N ASP A 37 -10.76 4.75 -5.01
CA ASP A 37 -10.56 3.40 -5.48
C ASP A 37 -9.33 2.79 -4.81
N ASP A 38 -9.46 2.25 -3.59
CA ASP A 38 -8.55 1.16 -3.20
C ASP A 38 -8.85 -0.01 -4.15
N PRO A 39 -7.95 -0.30 -5.13
CA PRO A 39 -8.21 -1.35 -6.12
C PRO A 39 -8.32 -2.73 -5.47
N LEU A 40 -7.88 -2.86 -4.20
CA LEU A 40 -7.94 -4.08 -3.41
C LEU A 40 -9.16 -4.16 -2.49
N ALA A 41 -9.98 -3.10 -2.36
CA ALA A 41 -11.16 -3.10 -1.50
C ALA A 41 -12.16 -4.21 -1.86
N GLY A 42 -12.27 -4.56 -3.15
CA GLY A 42 -13.09 -5.67 -3.63
C GLY A 42 -12.49 -7.07 -3.42
N TYR A 43 -11.19 -7.15 -3.11
CA TYR A 43 -10.46 -8.39 -2.88
C TYR A 43 -10.28 -8.72 -1.40
N ALA A 44 -10.69 -7.81 -0.50
CA ALA A 44 -10.73 -8.05 0.93
C ALA A 44 -11.58 -9.29 1.23
N ARG A 45 -10.98 -10.26 1.91
CA ARG A 45 -11.70 -11.47 2.34
C ARG A 45 -12.48 -11.16 3.61
N PRO A 46 -13.71 -11.68 3.76
CA PRO A 46 -14.45 -11.60 5.02
C PRO A 46 -13.60 -12.14 6.17
N ALA A 47 -13.56 -11.41 7.30
CA ALA A 47 -12.77 -11.80 8.47
C ALA A 47 -13.15 -13.16 9.06
N THR A 48 -14.36 -13.65 8.75
CA THR A 48 -14.87 -14.96 9.17
C THR A 48 -14.45 -16.11 8.25
N ARG A 49 -13.79 -15.82 7.12
CA ARG A 49 -13.36 -16.82 6.16
C ARG A 49 -12.07 -17.48 6.66
N ALA A 50 -12.07 -18.81 6.73
CA ALA A 50 -10.88 -19.58 7.08
C ALA A 50 -9.71 -19.26 6.11
N PRO A 51 -8.45 -19.23 6.60
CA PRO A 51 -7.28 -19.13 5.75
C PRO A 51 -7.27 -20.28 4.73
N TYR A 52 -6.73 -20.03 3.54
CA TYR A 52 -6.52 -21.10 2.59
C TYR A 52 -5.26 -21.86 3.01
N GLU A 53 -5.32 -23.18 2.94
CA GLU A 53 -4.11 -24.00 2.99
C GLU A 53 -3.31 -23.72 1.72
N LEU A 54 -2.25 -22.92 1.87
CA LEU A 54 -1.25 -22.76 0.83
C LEU A 54 -0.50 -24.10 0.75
N ALA A 55 -0.63 -24.80 -0.37
CA ALA A 55 0.21 -25.94 -0.69
C ALA A 55 1.51 -25.41 -1.31
N PRO A 56 2.62 -25.30 -0.57
CA PRO A 56 3.82 -24.61 -1.04
C PRO A 56 4.51 -25.31 -2.21
N TYR A 57 4.11 -26.56 -2.50
CA TYR A 57 4.66 -27.38 -3.59
C TYR A 57 3.69 -27.56 -4.76
N ARG A 58 2.59 -26.79 -4.81
CA ARG A 58 1.63 -26.90 -5.90
C ARG A 58 2.22 -26.27 -7.17
N ALA A 59 2.50 -27.10 -8.17
CA ALA A 59 3.02 -26.66 -9.45
C ALA A 59 1.92 -26.01 -10.30
N VAL A 60 2.33 -25.22 -11.30
CA VAL A 60 1.40 -24.64 -12.29
C VAL A 60 0.65 -25.75 -13.04
N ASP A 61 1.29 -26.91 -13.23
CA ASP A 61 0.72 -28.10 -13.86
C ASP A 61 -0.38 -28.78 -13.01
N ASP A 62 -0.46 -28.47 -11.71
CA ASP A 62 -1.49 -29.00 -10.80
C ASP A 62 -2.79 -28.16 -10.80
N LEU A 63 -2.86 -27.14 -11.66
CA LEU A 63 -4.04 -26.31 -11.84
C LEU A 63 -4.98 -26.95 -12.86
N ARG A 64 -6.27 -27.05 -12.51
CA ARG A 64 -7.30 -27.49 -13.46
C ARG A 64 -7.45 -26.44 -14.56
N PRO A 65 -7.57 -26.83 -15.84
CA PRO A 65 -7.85 -25.90 -16.91
C PRO A 65 -9.20 -25.20 -16.69
N LEU A 66 -9.28 -23.95 -17.14
CA LEU A 66 -10.47 -23.09 -17.06
C LEU A 66 -11.59 -23.57 -17.98
#